data_AF-A0A7L5BKA6-F1
#
_entry.id   AF-A0A7L5BKA6-F1
#
_cell.length_a   1.000
_cell.length_b   1.000
_cell.length_c   1.000
_cell.angle_alpha   90.00
_cell.angle_beta   90.00
_cell.angle_gamma   90.00
#
_symmetry.space_group_name_H-M   'P 1'
#
loop_
_entity.id
_entity.type
_entity.pdbx_description
1 polymer ?
#
loop_
_entity_poly.entity_id
_entity_poly.type
_entity_poly.pdbx_seq_one_letter_code
_entity_poly.pdbx_strand_id
1 'polypeptide(L)'
;MNMLPSTITPSSAKLPASYENAKTALANCVSLDECMTWGDKMEALASYAKQSKDDELMKMATRIRDRAIRRAGELLKQIDGTGNNQHGVGTHTNLSQREVAEQAGMSKHQQVQAVRVANVPAEDFERQVESEKPPTVTKLAQQGTKPAPRAVVDLKGRDPGEFNRSLHFVAEFEDYQRAIEKIDIEAILPGLVETERARVRKAIAAIDAVHDRIITRI
;
A
#
# COMPACT_ATOMS: atom_id res chain seq x y z
N MET A 1 -27.95 -31.96 47.41
CA MET A 1 -26.86 -31.71 46.44
C MET A 1 -27.26 -30.56 45.53
N ASN A 2 -26.67 -29.36 45.69
CA ASN A 2 -26.83 -28.28 44.72
C ASN A 2 -25.87 -28.54 43.55
N MET A 3 -26.42 -28.89 42.39
CA MET A 3 -25.69 -28.95 41.12
C MET A 3 -25.30 -27.53 40.73
N LEU A 4 -24.01 -27.21 40.79
CA LEU A 4 -23.49 -25.97 40.22
C LEU A 4 -23.74 -25.97 38.70
N PRO A 5 -24.21 -24.86 38.10
CA PRO A 5 -24.40 -24.78 36.67
C PRO A 5 -23.05 -24.94 35.95
N SER A 6 -23.07 -25.75 34.89
CA SER A 6 -21.91 -26.05 34.05
C SER A 6 -21.23 -24.76 33.60
N THR A 7 -19.92 -24.68 33.82
CA THR A 7 -19.06 -23.59 33.37
C THR A 7 -19.14 -23.49 31.84
N ILE A 8 -19.74 -22.41 31.33
CA ILE A 8 -19.74 -22.11 29.89
C ILE A 8 -18.29 -21.90 29.47
N THR A 9 -17.74 -22.83 28.71
CA THR A 9 -16.39 -22.73 28.15
C THR A 9 -16.47 -21.80 26.92
N PRO A 10 -15.81 -20.63 26.93
CA PRO A 10 -15.93 -19.65 25.83
C PRO A 10 -15.50 -20.21 24.47
N SER A 11 -14.65 -21.24 24.44
CA SER A 11 -14.23 -21.94 23.22
C SER A 11 -15.33 -22.76 22.52
N SER A 12 -16.52 -22.91 23.12
CA SER A 12 -17.68 -23.59 22.50
C SER A 12 -18.82 -22.64 22.12
N ALA A 13 -18.64 -21.32 22.31
CA ALA A 13 -19.63 -20.33 21.93
C ALA A 13 -19.67 -20.18 20.40
N LYS A 14 -20.82 -20.50 19.79
CA LYS A 14 -21.06 -20.24 18.37
C LYS A 14 -21.12 -18.73 18.13
N LEU A 15 -20.54 -18.27 17.02
CA LEU A 15 -20.63 -16.87 16.61
C LEU A 15 -22.10 -16.48 16.39
N PRO A 16 -22.48 -15.20 16.63
CA PRO A 16 -23.83 -14.73 16.37
C PRO A 16 -24.26 -15.02 14.93
N ALA A 17 -25.50 -15.45 14.73
CA ALA A 17 -26.01 -15.78 13.40
C ALA A 17 -25.90 -14.61 12.40
N SER A 18 -26.07 -13.37 12.88
CA SER A 18 -25.89 -12.15 12.09
C SER A 18 -24.46 -12.01 11.54
N TYR A 19 -23.46 -12.46 12.28
CA TYR A 19 -22.05 -12.40 11.87
C TYR A 19 -21.74 -13.43 10.79
N GLU A 20 -22.22 -14.66 10.93
CA GLU A 20 -22.06 -15.69 9.88
C GLU A 20 -22.80 -15.34 8.59
N ASN A 21 -23.99 -14.73 8.71
CA ASN A 21 -24.73 -14.20 7.58
C ASN A 21 -23.93 -13.09 6.87
N ALA A 22 -23.28 -12.19 7.62
CA ALA A 22 -22.44 -11.14 7.04
C ALA A 22 -21.21 -11.72 6.31
N LYS A 23 -20.55 -12.73 6.88
CA LYS A 23 -19.45 -13.45 6.20
C LYS A 23 -19.91 -14.08 4.89
N THR A 24 -21.06 -14.72 4.90
CA THR A 24 -21.66 -15.34 3.70
C THR A 24 -22.01 -14.29 2.65
N ALA A 25 -22.61 -13.17 3.06
CA ALA A 25 -22.94 -12.06 2.16
C ALA A 25 -21.68 -11.48 1.49
N LEU A 26 -20.61 -11.26 2.24
CA LEU A 26 -19.35 -10.75 1.72
C LEU A 26 -18.67 -11.72 0.75
N ALA A 27 -18.67 -13.02 1.05
CA ALA A 27 -18.13 -14.02 0.13
C ALA A 27 -18.86 -14.01 -1.23
N ASN A 28 -20.16 -13.66 -1.21
CA ASN A 28 -21.02 -13.61 -2.39
C ASN A 28 -21.04 -12.23 -3.07
N CYS A 29 -20.38 -11.19 -2.53
CA CYS A 29 -20.28 -9.90 -3.22
C CYS A 29 -19.60 -10.09 -4.58
N VAL A 30 -20.24 -9.58 -5.64
CA VAL A 30 -19.77 -9.71 -7.03
C VAL A 30 -19.25 -8.38 -7.58
N SER A 31 -19.49 -7.27 -6.87
CA SER A 31 -19.14 -5.94 -7.30
C SER A 31 -18.30 -5.19 -6.23
N LEU A 32 -17.49 -4.22 -6.67
CA LEU A 32 -16.60 -3.47 -5.80
C LEU A 32 -17.34 -2.47 -4.92
N ASP A 33 -18.37 -1.82 -5.45
CA ASP A 33 -19.21 -0.86 -4.75
C ASP A 33 -20.02 -1.52 -3.61
N GLU A 34 -20.46 -2.78 -3.78
CA GLU A 34 -21.02 -3.57 -2.67
C GLU A 34 -20.00 -3.78 -1.55
N CYS A 35 -18.76 -4.16 -1.91
CA CYS A 35 -17.69 -4.36 -0.93
C CYS A 35 -17.35 -3.07 -0.19
N MET A 36 -17.28 -1.94 -0.90
CA MET A 36 -17.03 -0.61 -0.32
C MET A 36 -18.18 -0.18 0.59
N THR A 37 -19.42 -0.37 0.17
CA THR A 37 -20.61 -0.09 0.99
C THR A 37 -20.58 -0.85 2.31
N TRP A 38 -20.18 -2.12 2.29
CA TRP A 38 -19.96 -2.90 3.50
C TRP A 38 -18.82 -2.33 4.35
N GLY A 39 -17.68 -2.02 3.73
CA GLY A 39 -16.52 -1.44 4.39
C GLY A 39 -16.86 -0.17 5.16
N ASP A 40 -17.50 0.79 4.49
CA ASP A 40 -17.85 2.10 5.06
C ASP A 40 -18.87 1.97 6.20
N LYS A 41 -19.89 1.13 6.03
CA LYS A 41 -20.89 0.86 7.08
C LYS A 41 -20.24 0.27 8.34
N MET A 42 -19.32 -0.68 8.15
CA MET A 42 -18.64 -1.34 9.26
C MET A 42 -17.60 -0.42 9.92
N GLU A 43 -16.96 0.46 9.16
CA GLU A 43 -16.06 1.48 9.73
C GLU A 43 -16.82 2.51 10.58
N ALA A 44 -17.99 2.95 10.11
CA ALA A 44 -18.89 3.79 10.88
C ALA A 44 -19.36 3.08 12.17
N LEU A 45 -19.76 1.81 12.06
CA LEU A 45 -20.20 1.00 13.20
C LEU A 45 -19.07 0.78 14.21
N ALA A 46 -17.86 0.47 13.75
CA ALA A 46 -16.69 0.32 14.63
C ALA A 46 -16.34 1.62 15.35
N SER A 47 -16.48 2.76 14.66
CA SER A 47 -16.25 4.09 15.23
C SER A 47 -17.28 4.42 16.31
N TYR A 48 -18.56 4.10 16.07
CA TYR A 48 -19.62 4.26 17.06
C TYR A 48 -19.42 3.34 18.27
N ALA A 49 -19.15 2.06 18.04
CA ALA A 49 -18.88 1.07 19.07
C ALA A 49 -17.70 1.49 19.97
N LYS A 50 -16.64 2.06 19.38
CA LYS A 50 -15.52 2.63 20.12
C LYS A 50 -15.94 3.79 21.02
N GLN A 51 -16.80 4.68 20.54
CA GLN A 51 -17.32 5.81 21.34
C GLN A 51 -18.21 5.32 22.50
N SER A 52 -18.99 4.27 22.28
CA SER A 52 -19.83 3.64 23.30
C SER A 52 -19.09 2.66 24.22
N LYS A 53 -17.78 2.45 24.01
CA LYS A 53 -16.95 1.47 24.74
C LYS A 53 -17.45 0.02 24.62
N ASP A 54 -18.02 -0.32 23.46
CA ASP A 54 -18.40 -1.68 23.10
C ASP A 54 -17.30 -2.35 22.28
N ASP A 55 -16.36 -2.97 22.98
CA ASP A 55 -15.18 -3.60 22.35
C ASP A 55 -15.55 -4.80 21.47
N GLU A 56 -16.61 -5.55 21.82
CA GLU A 56 -17.03 -6.72 21.06
C GLU A 56 -17.69 -6.32 19.75
N LEU A 57 -18.58 -5.32 19.77
CA LEU A 57 -19.16 -4.76 18.55
C LEU A 57 -18.09 -4.14 17.65
N MET A 58 -17.13 -3.42 18.23
CA MET A 58 -16.01 -2.84 17.49
C MET A 58 -15.18 -3.91 16.79
N LYS A 59 -14.86 -5.02 17.47
CA LYS A 59 -14.13 -6.15 16.88
C LYS A 59 -14.94 -6.79 15.77
N MET A 60 -16.21 -7.13 15.99
CA MET A 60 -17.06 -7.76 14.97
C MET A 60 -17.18 -6.89 13.70
N ALA A 61 -17.43 -5.58 13.87
CA ALA A 61 -17.49 -4.65 12.76
C ALA A 61 -16.15 -4.57 12.01
N THR A 62 -15.04 -4.48 12.74
CA THR A 62 -13.69 -4.50 12.15
C THR A 62 -13.44 -5.77 11.33
N ARG A 63 -13.83 -6.93 11.84
CA ARG A 63 -13.65 -8.22 11.14
C ARG A 63 -14.46 -8.32 9.85
N ILE A 64 -15.68 -7.78 9.83
CA ILE A 64 -16.51 -7.71 8.62
C ILE A 64 -15.90 -6.72 7.62
N ARG A 65 -15.48 -5.54 8.08
CA ARG A 65 -14.80 -4.54 7.23
C ARG A 65 -13.56 -5.13 6.55
N ASP A 66 -12.71 -5.81 7.31
CA ASP A 66 -11.44 -6.34 6.79
C ASP A 66 -11.69 -7.44 5.73
N ARG A 67 -12.77 -8.23 5.87
CA ARG A 67 -13.23 -9.17 4.84
C ARG A 67 -13.78 -8.49 3.60
N ALA A 68 -14.53 -7.40 3.76
CA ALA A 68 -15.02 -6.61 2.64
C ALA A 68 -13.85 -6.03 1.82
N ILE A 69 -12.82 -5.51 2.50
CA ILE A 69 -11.60 -5.00 1.87
C ILE A 69 -10.85 -6.12 1.14
N ARG A 70 -10.72 -7.31 1.76
CA ARG A 70 -10.12 -8.48 1.12
C ARG A 70 -10.87 -8.86 -0.15
N ARG A 71 -12.20 -8.98 -0.08
CA ARG A 71 -13.05 -9.34 -1.22
C ARG A 71 -12.94 -8.33 -2.36
N ALA A 72 -12.92 -7.03 -2.04
CA ALA A 72 -12.68 -5.98 -3.03
C ALA A 72 -11.33 -6.19 -3.74
N GLY A 73 -10.28 -6.52 -3.00
CA GLY A 73 -8.97 -6.85 -3.57
C GLY A 73 -8.96 -8.10 -4.45
N GLU A 74 -9.76 -9.12 -4.11
CA GLU A 74 -9.93 -10.32 -4.92
C GLU A 74 -10.63 -10.01 -6.25
N LEU A 75 -11.71 -9.22 -6.22
CA LEU A 75 -12.39 -8.74 -7.42
C LEU A 75 -11.46 -7.87 -8.28
N LEU A 76 -10.70 -6.96 -7.67
CA LEU A 76 -9.70 -6.15 -8.36
C LEU A 76 -8.62 -7.01 -9.03
N LYS A 77 -8.28 -8.18 -8.50
CA LYS A 77 -7.27 -9.09 -9.07
C LYS A 77 -7.78 -9.87 -10.29
N GLN A 78 -9.10 -9.94 -10.49
CA GLN A 78 -9.71 -10.54 -11.68
C GLN A 78 -9.65 -9.58 -12.88
N ILE A 79 -9.39 -8.30 -12.64
CA ILE A 79 -9.20 -7.31 -13.69
C ILE A 79 -7.74 -7.41 -14.12
N ASP A 80 -7.52 -8.02 -15.28
CA ASP A 80 -6.20 -8.15 -15.89
C ASP A 80 -5.66 -6.76 -16.26
N GLY A 81 -4.96 -6.14 -15.32
CA GLY A 81 -4.15 -4.94 -15.54
C GLY A 81 -2.80 -5.23 -16.21
N THR A 82 -2.54 -6.47 -16.62
CA THR A 82 -1.42 -6.76 -17.51
C THR A 82 -1.80 -6.37 -18.93
N GLY A 83 -1.30 -5.23 -19.40
CA GLY A 83 -1.21 -4.89 -20.81
C GLY A 83 -0.28 -5.82 -21.60
N ASN A 84 -0.47 -7.13 -21.47
CA ASN A 84 0.19 -8.17 -22.25
C ASN A 84 -0.92 -9.04 -22.85
N ASN A 85 -1.42 -8.64 -24.01
CA ASN A 85 -1.81 -9.50 -25.12
C ASN A 85 -2.30 -8.61 -26.27
N GLN A 86 -1.39 -8.23 -27.17
CA GLN A 86 -1.73 -7.60 -28.46
C GLN A 86 -2.46 -8.55 -29.43
N HIS A 87 -2.86 -9.76 -29.02
CA HIS A 87 -3.50 -10.72 -29.89
C HIS A 87 -4.66 -11.43 -29.17
N GLY A 88 -5.83 -10.77 -29.14
CA GLY A 88 -7.08 -11.36 -28.68
C GLY A 88 -8.25 -10.61 -29.28
N VAL A 89 -8.85 -11.16 -30.33
CA VAL A 89 -10.06 -10.61 -30.96
C VAL A 89 -11.23 -10.87 -30.01
N GLY A 90 -11.56 -9.86 -29.20
CA GLY A 90 -12.72 -9.88 -28.31
C GLY A 90 -12.92 -8.51 -27.71
N THR A 91 -14.14 -7.98 -27.77
CA THR A 91 -14.53 -6.67 -27.24
C THR A 91 -14.43 -6.66 -25.71
N HIS A 92 -13.22 -6.52 -25.18
CA HIS A 92 -12.99 -6.24 -23.77
C HIS A 92 -12.99 -4.72 -23.58
N THR A 93 -13.89 -4.22 -22.75
CA THR A 93 -13.77 -2.89 -22.16
C THR A 93 -12.41 -2.84 -21.44
N ASN A 94 -11.43 -2.18 -22.06
CA ASN A 94 -10.03 -2.06 -21.61
C ASN A 94 -9.89 -1.17 -20.36
N LEU A 95 -10.76 -1.30 -19.37
CA LEU A 95 -10.64 -0.55 -18.13
C LEU A 95 -9.55 -1.19 -17.28
N SER A 96 -8.55 -0.40 -16.95
CA SER A 96 -7.51 -0.78 -16.01
C SER A 96 -8.10 -1.02 -14.62
N GLN A 97 -7.41 -1.84 -13.82
CA GLN A 97 -7.75 -2.05 -12.41
C GLN A 97 -7.93 -0.72 -11.64
N ARG A 98 -7.15 0.31 -11.99
CA ARG A 98 -7.22 1.63 -11.36
C ARG A 98 -8.50 2.39 -11.73
N GLU A 99 -8.94 2.32 -12.99
CA GLU A 99 -10.17 2.98 -13.44
C GLU A 99 -11.41 2.32 -12.84
N VAL A 100 -11.44 0.99 -12.77
CA VAL A 100 -12.54 0.25 -12.14
C VAL A 100 -12.63 0.55 -10.64
N ALA A 101 -11.48 0.66 -9.96
CA ALA A 101 -11.44 1.08 -8.56
C ALA A 101 -11.96 2.53 -8.37
N GLU A 102 -11.66 3.44 -9.31
CA GLU A 102 -12.15 4.82 -9.25
C GLU A 102 -13.66 4.91 -9.39
N GLN A 103 -14.22 4.14 -10.32
CA GLN A 103 -15.67 4.07 -10.55
C GLN A 103 -16.40 3.54 -9.32
N ALA A 104 -15.76 2.68 -8.53
CA ALA A 104 -16.25 2.21 -7.24
C ALA A 104 -15.97 3.18 -6.06
N GLY A 105 -15.43 4.37 -6.33
CA GLY A 105 -15.14 5.39 -5.31
C GLY A 105 -13.87 5.14 -4.49
N MET A 106 -13.01 4.20 -4.89
CA MET A 106 -11.78 3.90 -4.15
C MET A 106 -10.68 4.90 -4.46
N SER A 107 -10.03 5.42 -3.41
CA SER A 107 -8.74 6.10 -3.56
C SER A 107 -7.65 5.11 -4.02
N LYS A 108 -6.59 5.64 -4.64
CA LYS A 108 -5.40 4.85 -5.02
C LYS A 108 -4.84 4.07 -3.82
N HIS A 109 -4.85 4.66 -2.63
CA HIS A 109 -4.37 4.00 -1.43
C HIS A 109 -5.26 2.82 -1.03
N GLN A 110 -6.58 2.99 -1.01
CA GLN A 110 -7.54 1.91 -0.73
C GLN A 110 -7.42 0.77 -1.73
N GLN A 111 -7.29 1.07 -3.03
CA GLN A 111 -7.08 0.07 -4.08
C GLN A 111 -5.84 -0.78 -3.79
N VAL A 112 -4.68 -0.13 -3.57
CA VAL A 112 -3.42 -0.84 -3.30
C VAL A 112 -3.50 -1.66 -2.02
N GLN A 113 -4.12 -1.10 -0.97
CA GLN A 113 -4.30 -1.78 0.30
C GLN A 113 -5.17 -3.03 0.14
N ALA A 114 -6.32 -2.93 -0.54
CA ALA A 114 -7.22 -4.05 -0.81
C ALA A 114 -6.53 -5.18 -1.59
N VAL A 115 -5.84 -4.84 -2.69
CA VAL A 115 -5.09 -5.82 -3.50
C VAL A 115 -4.02 -6.54 -2.68
N ARG A 116 -3.33 -5.82 -1.79
CA ARG A 116 -2.34 -6.43 -0.89
C ARG A 116 -3.00 -7.32 0.16
N VAL A 117 -4.08 -6.90 0.80
CA VAL A 117 -4.82 -7.76 1.74
C VAL A 117 -5.28 -9.06 1.05
N ALA A 118 -5.74 -8.98 -0.19
CA ALA A 118 -6.11 -10.13 -1.03
C ALA A 118 -4.92 -11.02 -1.47
N ASN A 119 -3.68 -10.61 -1.22
CA ASN A 119 -2.49 -11.46 -1.43
C ASN A 119 -2.11 -12.26 -0.18
N VAL A 120 -2.67 -11.93 1.00
CA VAL A 120 -2.44 -12.72 2.22
C VAL A 120 -3.11 -14.10 2.04
N PRO A 121 -2.43 -15.22 2.34
CA PRO A 121 -3.03 -16.54 2.29
C PRO A 121 -4.35 -16.58 3.08
N ALA A 122 -5.38 -17.24 2.52
CA ALA A 122 -6.74 -17.19 3.09
C ALA A 122 -6.78 -17.69 4.54
N GLU A 123 -6.09 -18.80 4.83
CA GLU A 123 -5.99 -19.36 6.17
C GLU A 123 -5.31 -18.40 7.15
N ASP A 124 -4.19 -17.78 6.75
CA ASP A 124 -3.47 -16.82 7.57
C ASP A 124 -4.28 -15.56 7.85
N PHE A 125 -5.05 -15.11 6.87
CA PHE A 125 -5.94 -13.97 7.02
C PHE A 125 -7.07 -14.27 8.00
N GLU A 126 -7.80 -15.37 7.81
CA GLU A 126 -8.92 -15.75 8.69
C GLU A 126 -8.45 -15.94 10.14
N ARG A 127 -7.31 -16.62 10.34
CA ARG A 127 -6.71 -16.80 11.66
C ARG A 127 -6.37 -15.47 12.34
N GLN A 128 -5.85 -14.50 11.59
CA GLN A 128 -5.48 -13.19 12.13
C GLN A 128 -6.69 -12.32 12.44
N VAL A 129 -7.68 -12.29 11.53
CA VAL A 129 -8.90 -11.50 11.69
C VAL A 129 -9.74 -12.02 12.87
N GLU A 130 -9.81 -13.33 13.08
CA GLU A 130 -10.53 -13.92 14.22
C GLU A 130 -9.75 -13.92 15.54
N SER A 131 -8.49 -13.47 15.55
CA SER A 131 -7.73 -13.36 16.80
C SER A 131 -8.37 -12.36 17.78
N GLU A 132 -8.01 -12.46 19.06
CA GLU A 132 -8.50 -11.53 20.09
C GLU A 132 -8.07 -10.08 19.83
N LYS A 133 -6.91 -9.91 19.18
CA LYS A 133 -6.31 -8.63 18.83
C LYS A 133 -6.03 -8.60 17.32
N PRO A 134 -7.07 -8.42 16.49
CA PRO A 134 -6.91 -8.45 15.05
C PRO A 134 -5.92 -7.35 14.62
N PRO A 135 -5.03 -7.64 13.65
CA PRO A 135 -4.14 -6.63 13.11
C PRO A 135 -4.92 -5.54 12.38
N THR A 136 -4.32 -4.37 12.22
CA THR A 136 -4.91 -3.33 11.36
C THR A 136 -4.86 -3.76 9.89
N VAL A 137 -5.78 -3.22 9.08
CA VAL A 137 -5.78 -3.43 7.62
C VAL A 137 -4.42 -3.09 7.00
N THR A 138 -3.78 -2.02 7.49
CA THR A 138 -2.43 -1.63 7.06
C THR A 138 -1.40 -2.74 7.33
N LYS A 139 -1.48 -3.40 8.49
CA LYS A 139 -0.58 -4.51 8.84
C LYS A 139 -0.84 -5.74 7.98
N LEU A 140 -2.11 -6.06 7.69
CA LEU A 140 -2.48 -7.12 6.74
C LEU A 140 -1.96 -6.81 5.33
N ALA A 141 -2.11 -5.57 4.87
CA ALA A 141 -1.61 -5.14 3.57
C ALA A 141 -0.07 -5.20 3.47
N GLN A 142 0.65 -4.91 4.56
CA GLN A 142 2.11 -5.08 4.59
C GLN A 142 2.51 -6.53 4.31
N GLN A 143 1.82 -7.51 4.90
CA GLN A 143 2.11 -8.94 4.70
C GLN A 143 1.89 -9.40 3.26
N GLY A 144 0.88 -8.85 2.58
CA GLY A 144 0.60 -9.15 1.18
C GLY A 144 1.39 -8.33 0.16
N THR A 145 2.42 -7.60 0.61
CA THR A 145 3.35 -6.92 -0.28
C THR A 145 4.21 -7.98 -0.98
N LYS A 146 3.97 -8.21 -2.27
CA LYS A 146 4.89 -9.00 -3.09
C LYS A 146 6.19 -8.18 -3.23
N PRO A 147 7.36 -8.70 -2.81
CA PRO A 147 8.60 -8.02 -3.13
C PRO A 147 8.68 -7.90 -4.64
N ALA A 148 8.99 -6.71 -5.14
CA ALA A 148 9.27 -6.55 -6.56
C ALA A 148 10.33 -7.61 -6.93
N PRO A 149 10.18 -8.32 -8.07
CA PRO A 149 11.23 -9.22 -8.53
C PRO A 149 12.51 -8.39 -8.54
N ARG A 150 13.46 -8.74 -7.66
CA ARG A 150 14.76 -8.09 -7.65
C ARG A 150 15.31 -8.37 -9.03
N ALA A 151 15.42 -7.34 -9.88
CA ALA A 151 16.15 -7.47 -11.11
C ALA A 151 17.49 -8.07 -10.72
N VAL A 152 17.82 -9.23 -11.31
CA VAL A 152 19.12 -9.86 -11.07
C VAL A 152 20.12 -8.93 -11.74
N VAL A 153 20.61 -7.96 -10.99
CA VAL A 153 21.62 -7.03 -11.49
C VAL A 153 22.91 -7.83 -11.54
N ASP A 154 23.46 -8.00 -12.74
CA ASP A 154 24.79 -8.59 -12.91
C ASP A 154 25.81 -7.68 -12.22
N LEU A 155 26.27 -8.12 -11.05
CA LEU A 155 27.25 -7.40 -10.25
C LEU A 155 28.64 -7.41 -10.89
N LYS A 156 28.87 -8.20 -11.95
CA LYS A 156 30.16 -8.37 -12.63
C LYS A 156 31.30 -8.68 -11.65
N GLY A 157 31.00 -9.51 -10.63
CA GLY A 157 31.95 -9.88 -9.58
C GLY A 157 32.19 -8.81 -8.50
N ARG A 158 31.46 -7.68 -8.50
CA ARG A 158 31.54 -6.67 -7.43
C ARG A 158 30.81 -7.13 -6.17
N ASP A 159 31.32 -6.70 -5.01
CA ASP A 159 30.61 -6.81 -3.75
C ASP A 159 29.27 -6.05 -3.82
N PRO A 160 28.14 -6.64 -3.37
CA PRO A 160 26.84 -5.97 -3.42
C PRO A 160 26.79 -4.63 -2.70
N GLY A 161 27.50 -4.49 -1.58
CA GLY A 161 27.57 -3.24 -0.83
C GLY A 161 28.34 -2.17 -1.58
N GLU A 162 29.47 -2.53 -2.19
CA GLU A 162 30.24 -1.63 -3.06
C GLU A 162 29.45 -1.22 -4.30
N PHE A 163 28.84 -2.18 -4.99
CA PHE A 163 27.99 -1.93 -6.14
C PHE A 163 26.87 -0.93 -5.82
N ASN A 164 26.19 -1.13 -4.69
CA ASN A 164 25.11 -0.24 -4.27
C ASN A 164 25.62 1.17 -3.95
N ARG A 165 26.74 1.29 -3.22
CA ARG A 165 27.36 2.60 -2.95
C ARG A 165 27.75 3.34 -4.23
N SER A 166 28.36 2.64 -5.19
CA SER A 166 28.73 3.23 -6.48
C SER A 166 27.52 3.68 -7.29
N LEU A 167 26.46 2.86 -7.36
CA LEU A 167 25.24 3.26 -8.06
C LEU A 167 24.55 4.46 -7.41
N HIS A 168 24.48 4.50 -6.07
CA HIS A 168 23.93 5.67 -5.36
C HIS A 168 24.75 6.93 -5.63
N PHE A 169 26.08 6.81 -5.64
CA PHE A 169 26.95 7.94 -5.98
C PHE A 169 26.69 8.46 -7.40
N VAL A 170 26.57 7.57 -8.40
CA VAL A 170 26.24 7.96 -9.78
C VAL A 170 24.87 8.64 -9.85
N ALA A 171 23.86 8.03 -9.23
CA ALA A 171 22.49 8.57 -9.23
C ALA A 171 22.43 9.97 -8.61
N GLU A 172 23.14 10.22 -7.50
CA GLU A 172 23.19 11.53 -6.85
C GLU A 172 23.71 12.62 -7.80
N PHE A 173 24.76 12.33 -8.56
CA PHE A 173 25.32 13.26 -9.53
C PHE A 173 24.41 13.50 -10.73
N GLU A 174 23.76 12.46 -11.25
CA GLU A 174 22.78 12.62 -12.33
C GLU A 174 21.53 13.38 -11.87
N ASP A 175 21.07 13.15 -10.64
CA ASP A 175 19.93 13.88 -10.06
C ASP A 175 20.28 15.35 -9.85
N TYR A 176 21.49 15.64 -9.36
CA TYR A 176 22.01 16.99 -9.25
C TYR A 176 22.08 17.70 -10.62
N GLN A 177 22.62 17.04 -11.65
CA GLN A 177 22.65 17.55 -13.03
C GLN A 177 21.22 17.88 -13.51
N ARG A 178 20.30 16.92 -13.43
CA ARG A 178 18.90 17.10 -13.84
C ARG A 178 18.20 18.21 -13.06
N ALA A 179 18.56 18.41 -11.79
CA ALA A 179 18.01 19.48 -10.97
C ALA A 179 18.48 20.85 -11.45
N ILE A 180 19.77 21.00 -11.79
CA ILE A 180 20.33 22.26 -12.30
C ILE A 180 19.82 22.58 -13.70
N GLU A 181 19.72 21.61 -14.59
CA GLU A 181 19.23 21.82 -15.97
C GLU A 181 17.81 22.38 -16.03
N LYS A 182 17.00 22.14 -15.00
CA LYS A 182 15.62 22.66 -14.91
C LYS A 182 15.55 24.12 -14.48
N ILE A 183 16.66 24.72 -14.03
CA ILE A 183 16.69 26.08 -13.54
C ILE A 183 16.81 27.03 -14.74
N ASP A 184 15.88 27.98 -14.85
CA ASP A 184 15.98 29.09 -15.81
C ASP A 184 16.95 30.15 -15.27
N ILE A 185 18.24 29.89 -15.47
CA ILE A 185 19.34 30.71 -14.97
C ILE A 185 19.28 32.12 -15.57
N GLU A 186 18.89 32.26 -16.84
CA GLU A 186 18.79 33.55 -17.52
C GLU A 186 17.70 34.44 -16.92
N ALA A 187 16.58 33.85 -16.50
CA ALA A 187 15.53 34.59 -15.79
C ALA A 187 15.92 34.95 -14.35
N ILE A 188 16.68 34.10 -13.66
CA ILE A 188 16.96 34.24 -12.22
C ILE A 188 18.16 35.15 -11.93
N LEU A 189 19.27 35.00 -12.67
CA LEU A 189 20.51 35.70 -12.37
C LEU A 189 20.41 37.23 -12.34
N PRO A 190 19.59 37.90 -13.18
CA PRO A 190 19.41 39.35 -13.10
C PRO A 190 18.77 39.80 -11.78
N GLY A 191 17.90 38.99 -11.18
CA GLY A 191 17.15 39.32 -9.97
C GLY A 191 17.92 39.21 -8.65
N LEU A 192 19.10 38.58 -8.65
CA LEU A 192 19.89 38.38 -7.43
C LEU A 192 20.51 39.69 -6.93
N VAL A 193 20.36 39.97 -5.64
CA VAL A 193 21.09 41.06 -4.96
C VAL A 193 22.52 40.62 -4.61
N GLU A 194 23.43 41.57 -4.33
CA GLU A 194 24.87 41.24 -4.19
C GLU A 194 25.16 40.25 -3.06
N THR A 195 24.42 40.34 -1.95
CA THR A 195 24.57 39.38 -0.83
C THR A 195 24.19 37.95 -1.24
N GLU A 196 23.19 37.79 -2.12
CA GLU A 196 22.78 36.50 -2.67
C GLU A 196 23.80 36.00 -3.70
N ARG A 197 24.29 36.87 -4.59
CA ARG A 197 25.35 36.53 -5.55
C ARG A 197 26.60 36.03 -4.84
N ALA A 198 27.02 36.70 -3.77
CA ALA A 198 28.16 36.28 -2.96
C ALA A 198 27.94 34.88 -2.33
N ARG A 199 26.74 34.59 -1.84
CA ARG A 199 26.39 33.26 -1.31
C ARG A 199 26.41 32.18 -2.40
N VAL A 200 25.85 32.45 -3.57
CA VAL A 200 25.84 31.52 -4.71
C VAL A 200 27.25 31.24 -5.19
N ARG A 201 28.09 32.27 -5.39
CA ARG A 201 29.50 32.10 -5.77
C ARG A 201 30.27 31.24 -4.76
N LYS A 202 30.05 31.45 -3.46
CA LYS A 202 30.67 30.64 -2.40
C LYS A 202 30.23 29.18 -2.47
N ALA A 203 28.94 28.92 -2.74
CA ALA A 203 28.43 27.56 -2.89
C ALA A 203 29.03 26.86 -4.12
N ILE A 204 29.07 27.54 -5.27
CA ILE A 204 29.69 27.04 -6.50
C ILE A 204 31.16 26.69 -6.25
N ALA A 205 31.95 27.59 -5.65
CA ALA A 205 33.36 27.32 -5.37
C ALA A 205 33.57 26.09 -4.46
N ALA A 206 32.68 25.87 -3.48
CA ALA A 206 32.74 24.69 -2.62
C ALA A 206 32.38 23.40 -3.38
N ILE A 207 31.40 23.48 -4.28
CA ILE A 207 30.99 22.37 -5.15
C ILE A 207 32.11 22.03 -6.15
N ASP A 208 32.67 23.02 -6.82
CA ASP A 208 33.76 22.84 -7.79
C ASP A 208 34.99 22.19 -7.14
N ALA A 209 35.36 22.61 -5.92
CA ALA A 209 36.44 21.98 -5.17
C ALA A 209 36.19 20.48 -4.87
N VAL A 210 34.92 20.07 -4.73
CA VAL A 210 34.55 18.65 -4.59
C VAL A 210 34.59 17.95 -5.94
N HIS A 211 34.06 18.58 -7.00
CA HIS A 211 34.10 18.06 -8.37
C HIS A 211 35.54 17.82 -8.84
N ASP A 212 36.46 18.75 -8.60
CA ASP A 212 37.88 18.62 -8.95
C ASP A 212 38.51 17.39 -8.27
N ARG A 213 38.19 17.14 -7.00
CA ARG A 213 38.68 15.96 -6.26
C ARG A 213 38.11 14.65 -6.80
N ILE A 214 36.90 14.68 -7.35
CA ILE A 214 36.25 13.51 -7.95
C ILE A 214 36.86 13.25 -9.33
N ILE A 215 36.91 14.27 -10.19
CA ILE A 215 37.43 14.19 -11.57
C ILE A 215 38.89 13.73 -11.60
N THR A 216 39.70 14.14 -10.63
CA THR A 216 41.10 13.70 -10.52
C THR A 216 41.27 12.23 -10.11
N ARG A 217 40.18 11.52 -9.76
CA ARG A 217 40.21 10.16 -9.19
C ARG A 217 39.32 9.15 -9.94
N ILE A 218 38.60 9.57 -10.96
CA ILE A 218 37.78 8.71 -11.85
C ILE A 218 38.41 8.66 -13.24
#